data_AF-A0A2I0K780-F1
#
_entry.id   AF-A0A2I0K780-F1
#
_cell.length_a   1.000
_cell.length_b   1.000
_cell.length_c   1.000
_cell.angle_alpha   90.00
_cell.angle_beta   90.00
_cell.angle_gamma   90.00
#
_symmetry.space_group_name_H-M   'P 1'
#
loop_
_entity.id
_entity.type
_entity.pdbx_description
1 polymer ?
#
loop_
_entity_poly.entity_id
_entity_poly.type
_entity_poly.pdbx_seq_one_letter_code
_entity_poly.pdbx_strand_id
1 'polypeptide(L)' 'MVKITSTKTGRSMTAKVVDECDSMNGCDSEHANQPPCRNNIVDASSSVWDALGLNIDDGEENITWSMA' A
#
# COMPACT_ATOMS: atom_id res chain seq x y z
N MET A 1 -0.67 -7.91 -12.67
CA MET A 1 -1.15 -8.01 -11.27
C MET A 1 0.07 -8.07 -10.36
N VAL A 2 -0.10 -7.85 -9.06
CA VAL A 2 0.94 -8.08 -8.04
C VAL A 2 0.43 -9.03 -6.98
N LYS A 3 1.29 -9.92 -6.49
CA LYS A 3 1.02 -10.75 -5.31
C LYS A 3 1.59 -10.03 -4.10
N ILE A 4 0.75 -9.72 -3.12
CA ILE A 4 1.13 -9.11 -1.85
C ILE A 4 1.09 -10.19 -0.77
N THR A 5 2.11 -10.25 0.07
CA THR A 5 2.20 -11.19 1.20
C THR A 5 2.50 -10.43 2.48
N SER A 6 1.65 -10.57 3.49
CA SER A 6 1.86 -9.99 4.81
C SER A 6 2.98 -10.72 5.56
N THR A 7 3.94 -10.00 6.12
CA THR A 7 4.96 -10.62 6.99
C THR A 7 4.42 -10.94 8.38
N LYS A 8 3.33 -10.30 8.80
CA LYS A 8 2.67 -10.49 10.10
C LYS A 8 1.76 -11.72 10.11
N THR A 9 0.93 -11.89 9.08
CA THR A 9 -0.08 -12.98 9.02
C THR A 9 0.31 -14.14 8.11
N GLY A 10 1.28 -13.96 7.22
CA GLY A 10 1.63 -14.93 6.18
C GLY A 10 0.57 -15.10 5.08
N ARG A 11 -0.56 -14.39 5.16
CA ARG A 11 -1.61 -14.40 4.13
C ARG A 11 -1.12 -13.67 2.89
N SER A 12 -1.63 -14.08 1.74
CA SER A 12 -1.32 -13.43 0.46
C SER A 12 -2.57 -13.25 -0.41
N MET A 13 -2.53 -12.25 -1.28
CA MET A 13 -3.56 -12.00 -2.28
C MET A 13 -2.98 -11.39 -3.55
N THR A 14 -3.75 -11.43 -4.63
CA THR A 14 -3.40 -10.79 -5.90
C THR A 14 -4.20 -9.49 -6.05
N ALA A 15 -3.52 -8.39 -6.35
CA ALA A 15 -4.11 -7.07 -6.57
C ALA A 15 -3.70 -6.48 -7.93
N LYS A 16 -4.51 -5.56 -8.44
CA LYS A 16 -4.21 -4.79 -9.67
C LYS A 16 -3.58 -3.46 -9.27
N VAL A 17 -2.47 -3.08 -9.91
CA VAL A 17 -1.92 -1.72 -9.83
C VAL A 17 -2.82 -0.80 -10.66
N VAL A 18 -3.32 0.27 -10.04
CA VAL A 18 -4.29 1.19 -10.67
C VAL A 18 -3.91 2.66 -10.57
N ASP A 19 -2.91 3.01 -9.74
CA ASP A 19 -2.54 4.39 -9.47
C ASP A 19 -1.07 4.49 -9.00
N GLU A 20 -0.59 5.71 -8.83
CA GLU A 20 0.73 6.07 -8.31
C GLU A 20 0.64 6.66 -6.90
N CYS A 21 1.55 6.25 -6.01
CA CYS A 21 1.82 6.97 -4.77
C CYS A 21 3.04 7.88 -5.02
N ASP A 22 2.79 9.15 -5.36
CA ASP A 22 3.83 10.08 -5.85
C ASP A 22 4.87 10.38 -4.77
N SER A 23 6.12 9.98 -5.02
CA SER A 23 7.26 10.19 -4.11
C SER A 23 8.09 11.44 -4.44
N MET A 24 7.70 12.23 -5.43
CA MET A 24 8.39 13.41 -5.93
C MET A 24 7.70 14.72 -5.51
N ASN A 25 6.37 14.74 -5.53
CA ASN A 25 5.58 15.95 -5.27
C ASN A 25 4.75 15.85 -3.98
N GLY A 26 4.42 17.00 -3.38
CA GLY A 26 3.71 17.10 -2.12
C GLY A 26 4.01 18.41 -1.37
N CYS A 27 3.45 18.55 -0.18
CA CYS A 27 3.53 19.76 0.66
C CYS A 27 2.98 21.02 -0.04
N ASP A 28 2.02 20.84 -0.94
CA ASP A 28 1.35 21.92 -1.67
C ASP A 28 -0.18 21.74 -1.64
N SER A 29 -0.92 22.72 -2.17
CA SER A 29 -2.39 22.70 -2.17
C SER A 29 -3.01 21.62 -3.05
N GLU A 30 -2.34 21.22 -4.13
CA GLU A 30 -2.86 20.18 -5.05
C GLU A 30 -2.87 18.82 -4.35
N HIS A 31 -1.88 18.58 -3.49
CA HIS A 31 -1.74 17.38 -2.68
C HIS A 31 -2.34 17.52 -1.26
N ALA A 32 -3.24 18.47 -1.05
CA ALA A 32 -3.87 18.76 0.25
C ALA A 32 -2.86 18.97 1.41
N ASN A 33 -1.67 19.49 1.07
CA ASN A 33 -0.50 19.69 1.93
C ASN A 33 0.05 18.39 2.56
N GLN A 34 -0.27 17.22 2.01
CA GLN A 34 0.34 15.96 2.42
C GLN A 34 1.77 15.85 1.88
N PRO A 35 2.71 15.24 2.63
CA PRO A 35 4.07 15.04 2.14
C PRO A 35 4.11 14.06 0.96
N PRO A 36 5.19 14.10 0.15
CA PRO A 36 5.43 13.06 -0.85
C PRO A 36 5.43 11.67 -0.23
N CYS A 37 4.98 10.68 -1.01
CA CYS A 37 4.99 9.28 -0.63
C CYS A 37 6.43 8.77 -0.39
N ARG A 38 6.59 7.77 0.50
CA ARG A 38 7.87 7.08 0.64
C ARG A 38 8.11 6.18 -0.58
N ASN A 39 9.38 5.94 -0.92
CA ASN A 39 9.79 5.24 -2.14
C ASN A 39 9.58 3.70 -2.13
N ASN A 40 9.08 3.15 -1.02
CA ASN A 40 8.93 1.71 -0.80
C ASN A 40 7.50 1.32 -0.38
N ILE A 41 6.50 2.06 -0.86
CA ILE A 41 5.09 1.94 -0.45
C ILE A 41 4.27 1.16 -1.47
N VAL A 42 3.43 0.28 -0.94
CA VAL A 42 2.26 -0.27 -1.64
C VAL A 42 1.05 0.31 -0.93
N ASP A 43 0.45 1.36 -1.50
CA ASP A 43 -0.77 1.94 -0.93
C ASP A 43 -1.98 1.14 -1.41
N ALA A 44 -2.80 0.68 -0.47
CA ALA A 44 -3.69 -0.44 -0.69
C ALA A 44 -5.10 -0.16 -0.18
N SER A 45 -6.11 -0.54 -0.97
CA SER A 45 -7.51 -0.42 -0.57
C SER A 45 -7.85 -1.27 0.66
N SER A 46 -8.93 -0.92 1.37
CA SER A 46 -9.42 -1.68 2.53
C SER A 46 -9.61 -3.17 2.27
N SER A 47 -10.07 -3.53 1.07
CA SER A 47 -10.21 -4.93 0.65
C SER A 47 -8.90 -5.72 0.66
N VAL A 48 -7.75 -5.05 0.45
CA VAL A 48 -6.44 -5.69 0.53
C VAL A 48 -6.08 -5.99 1.98
N TRP A 49 -6.30 -5.02 2.87
CA TRP A 49 -6.10 -5.18 4.32
C TRP A 49 -6.93 -6.36 4.87
N ASP A 50 -8.22 -6.39 4.55
CA ASP A 50 -9.14 -7.47 4.97
C ASP A 50 -8.69 -8.85 4.47
N ALA A 51 -8.29 -8.94 3.20
CA ALA A 51 -7.84 -10.19 2.59
C ALA A 51 -6.51 -10.69 3.17
N LEU A 52 -5.65 -9.79 3.64
CA LEU A 52 -4.43 -10.11 4.37
C LEU A 52 -4.69 -10.36 5.87
N GLY A 53 -5.91 -10.10 6.36
CA GLY A 53 -6.26 -10.23 7.78
C GLY A 53 -5.55 -9.21 8.66
N LEU A 54 -5.30 -8.01 8.13
CA LEU A 54 -4.67 -6.90 8.83
C LEU A 54 -5.73 -5.88 9.25
N ASN A 55 -5.47 -5.18 10.35
CA ASN A 55 -6.31 -4.09 10.81
C ASN A 55 -5.85 -2.78 10.17
N ILE A 56 -6.71 -2.14 9.37
CA ILE A 56 -6.35 -0.90 8.66
C ILE A 56 -6.06 0.27 9.62
N ASP A 57 -6.64 0.25 10.83
CA ASP A 57 -6.39 1.28 11.84
C ASP A 57 -4.96 1.21 12.43
N ASP A 58 -4.21 0.13 12.18
CA ASP A 58 -2.78 0.03 12.53
C ASP A 58 -1.94 0.98 11.65
N GLY A 59 -2.48 1.45 10.52
CA GLY A 59 -1.90 2.45 9.63
C GLY A 59 -0.90 1.89 8.64
N GLU A 60 0.14 1.20 9.12
CA GLU A 60 1.21 0.65 8.27
C GLU A 60 1.66 -0.73 8.72
N GLU A 61 1.92 -1.62 7.76
CA GLU A 61 2.36 -2.98 8.01
C GLU A 61 3.44 -3.42 7.01
N ASN A 62 4.36 -4.27 7.47
CA ASN A 62 5.41 -4.83 6.61
C ASN A 62 4.85 -5.92 5.68
N ILE A 63 5.21 -5.83 4.41
CA ILE A 63 4.80 -6.75 3.35
C ILE A 63 5.97 -7.08 2.43
N THR A 64 5.83 -8.16 1.67
CA THR A 64 6.59 -8.39 0.44
C THR A 64 5.64 -8.44 -0.74
N TRP A 65 6.14 -8.10 -1.93
CA TRP A 65 5.35 -8.22 -3.15
C TRP A 65 6.19 -8.66 -4.34
N SER A 66 5.54 -9.29 -5.31
CA SER A 66 6.13 -9.63 -6.60
C SER A 66 5.10 -9.46 -7.71
N MET A 67 5.56 -9.38 -8.96
CA MET A 67 4.66 -9.56 -10.09
C MET A 67 4.01 -10.94 -10.00
N ALA A 68 2.70 -11.00 -10.28
CA ALA A 68 1.89 -12.21 -10.32
C ALA A 68 1.51 -12.56 -11.75
#